data_AF-A0A2W7AQB5-F1
#
_entry.id   AF-A0A2W7AQB5-F1
#
_cell.length_a   1.000
_cell.length_b   1.000
_cell.length_c   1.000
_cell.angle_alpha   90.00
_cell.angle_beta   90.00
_cell.angle_gamma   90.00
#
_symmetry.space_group_name_H-M   'P 1'
#
loop_
_entity.id
_entity.type
_entity.pdbx_description
1 polymer ?
#
loop_
_entity_poly.entity_id
_entity_poly.type
_entity_poly.pdbx_seq_one_letter_code
_entity_poly.pdbx_strand_id
1 'polypeptide(L)'
;MSLQLTIEYPETFPDAVGRTREQFEQEARWAMAVKLFELQRISSGMAAVLLGVDRVTFLLKLGDYGVPMIDLTEEELLSDIANA
;
A
#
# COMPACT_ATOMS: atom_id res chain seq x y z
N MET A 1 21.04 6.26 -6.69
CA MET A 1 20.49 7.62 -6.92
C MET A 1 19.00 7.56 -6.69
N SER A 2 18.42 8.54 -5.99
CA SER A 2 16.98 8.64 -5.72
C SER A 2 16.36 9.76 -6.55
N LEU A 3 15.08 9.61 -6.92
CA LEU A 3 14.28 10.64 -7.60
C LEU A 3 13.20 11.15 -6.63
N GLN A 4 12.75 12.38 -6.84
CA GLN A 4 11.68 13.00 -6.05
C GLN A 4 10.44 13.25 -6.91
N LEU A 5 9.27 12.92 -6.36
CA LEU A 5 7.96 13.27 -6.90
C LEU A 5 7.36 14.37 -6.02
N THR A 6 7.02 15.51 -6.61
CA THR A 6 6.36 16.64 -5.93
C THR A 6 4.93 16.74 -6.42
N ILE A 7 3.98 16.81 -5.49
CA ILE A 7 2.54 16.91 -5.77
C ILE A 7 2.02 18.14 -5.04
N GLU A 8 1.45 19.08 -5.78
CA GLU A 8 0.73 20.22 -5.20
C GLU A 8 -0.71 19.79 -4.87
N TYR A 9 -1.16 20.11 -3.66
CA TYR A 9 -2.52 19.85 -3.21
C TYR A 9 -3.03 21.05 -2.38
N PRO A 10 -4.35 21.33 -2.36
CA PRO A 10 -4.91 22.42 -1.57
C PRO A 10 -4.61 22.27 -0.08
N GLU A 11 -4.33 23.37 0.60
CA GLU A 11 -4.05 23.39 2.05
C GLU A 11 -5.22 22.84 2.89
N THR A 12 -6.43 22.82 2.33
CA THR A 12 -7.65 22.33 2.96
C THR A 12 -7.80 20.80 2.96
N PHE A 13 -6.97 20.06 2.22
CA PHE A 13 -7.11 18.61 2.10
C PHE A 13 -6.81 17.85 3.39
N PRO A 14 -5.72 18.12 4.12
CA PRO A 14 -5.48 17.50 5.42
C PRO A 14 -6.66 17.71 6.39
N ASP A 15 -7.20 18.94 6.44
CA ASP A 15 -8.35 19.28 7.26
C ASP A 15 -9.61 18.53 6.84
N ALA A 16 -9.86 18.38 5.54
CA ALA A 16 -11.01 17.69 4.99
C ALA A 16 -11.07 16.20 5.39
N VAL A 17 -9.91 15.59 5.70
CA VAL A 17 -9.81 14.21 6.19
C VAL A 17 -9.47 14.10 7.68
N GLY A 18 -9.45 15.24 8.39
CA GLY A 18 -9.18 15.29 9.84
C GLY A 18 -7.77 14.84 10.22
N ARG A 19 -6.76 15.18 9.41
CA ARG A 19 -5.36 14.78 9.60
C ARG A 19 -4.45 16.00 9.63
N THR A 20 -3.30 15.85 10.28
CA THR A 20 -2.21 16.83 10.09
C THR A 20 -1.66 16.69 8.67
N ARG A 21 -0.95 17.72 8.20
CA ARG A 21 -0.27 17.69 6.90
C ARG A 21 0.63 16.47 6.74
N GLU A 22 1.43 16.17 7.75
CA GLU A 22 2.39 15.05 7.74
C GLU A 22 1.67 13.71 7.67
N GLN A 23 0.56 13.55 8.39
CA GLN A 23 -0.26 12.34 8.35
C GLN A 23 -0.89 12.17 6.96
N PHE A 24 -1.44 13.24 6.38
CA PHE A 24 -2.00 13.22 5.03
C PHE A 24 -0.96 12.82 3.96
N GLU A 25 0.21 13.46 3.98
CA GLU A 25 1.28 13.15 3.02
C GLU A 25 1.80 11.71 3.18
N GLN A 26 1.87 11.22 4.43
CA GLN A 26 2.25 9.83 4.70
C GLN A 26 1.18 8.86 4.18
N GLU A 27 -0.10 9.12 4.46
CA GLU A 27 -1.22 8.31 3.98
C GLU A 27 -1.26 8.28 2.44
N ALA A 28 -1.03 9.41 1.77
CA ALA A 28 -0.97 9.50 0.31
C ALA A 28 0.18 8.67 -0.27
N ARG A 29 1.36 8.71 0.36
CA ARG A 29 2.52 7.89 -0.06
C ARG A 29 2.24 6.40 0.07
N TRP A 30 1.63 5.98 1.18
CA TRP A 30 1.21 4.59 1.38
C TRP A 30 0.14 4.17 0.37
N ALA A 31 -0.90 4.99 0.17
CA ALA A 31 -1.96 4.71 -0.80
C ALA A 31 -1.41 4.51 -2.21
N MET A 32 -0.44 5.34 -2.64
CA MET A 32 0.24 5.18 -3.93
C MET A 32 0.99 3.83 -4.03
N ALA A 33 1.78 3.49 -3.02
CA ALA A 33 2.55 2.24 -3.01
C ALA A 33 1.63 1.00 -3.00
N VAL A 34 0.57 1.04 -2.19
CA VAL A 34 -0.44 -0.03 -2.12
C VAL A 34 -1.15 -0.15 -3.46
N LYS A 35 -1.59 0.96 -4.08
CA LYS A 35 -2.32 0.89 -5.35
C LYS A 35 -1.47 0.35 -6.49
N LEU A 36 -0.19 0.73 -6.55
CA LEU A 36 0.74 0.19 -7.54
C LEU A 36 1.01 -1.31 -7.35
N PHE A 37 1.06 -1.77 -6.10
CA PHE A 37 1.17 -3.20 -5.78
C PHE A 37 -0.10 -3.96 -6.17
N GLU A 38 -1.27 -3.47 -5.77
CA GLU A 38 -2.59 -4.05 -6.10
C GLU A 38 -2.76 -4.21 -7.63
N LEU A 39 -2.33 -3.20 -8.40
CA LEU A 39 -2.33 -3.21 -9.86
C LEU A 39 -1.21 -4.06 -10.50
N GLN A 40 -0.46 -4.83 -9.70
CA GLN A 40 0.67 -5.66 -10.13
C GLN A 40 1.74 -4.88 -10.93
N ARG A 41 1.90 -3.58 -10.65
CA ARG A 41 2.91 -2.71 -11.32
C ARG A 41 4.25 -2.73 -10.62
N ILE A 42 4.24 -2.94 -9.31
CA ILE A 42 5.46 -3.06 -8.49
C ILE A 42 5.32 -4.25 -7.55
N SER A 43 6.45 -4.88 -7.23
CA SER A 43 6.47 -5.95 -6.22
C SER A 43 6.38 -5.39 -4.80
N SER A 44 6.05 -6.24 -3.82
CA SER A 44 6.08 -5.86 -2.40
C SER A 44 7.44 -5.35 -1.92
N GLY A 45 8.54 -5.86 -2.47
CA GLY A 45 9.88 -5.34 -2.18
C GLY A 45 10.11 -3.93 -2.73
N MET A 46 9.64 -3.66 -3.95
CA MET A 46 9.72 -2.31 -4.55
C MET A 46 8.85 -1.31 -3.80
N ALA A 47 7.63 -1.71 -3.39
CA ALA A 47 6.73 -0.88 -2.60
C ALA A 47 7.34 -0.54 -1.22
N ALA A 48 7.98 -1.51 -0.57
CA ALA A 48 8.68 -1.30 0.69
C ALA A 48 9.85 -0.30 0.55
N VAL A 49 10.65 -0.42 -0.51
CA VAL A 49 11.73 0.54 -0.83
C VAL A 49 11.18 1.95 -1.07
N LEU A 50 10.06 2.10 -1.79
CA LEU A 50 9.40 3.38 -2.03
C LEU A 50 8.95 4.06 -0.73
N LEU A 51 8.56 3.26 0.27
CA LEU A 51 8.08 3.73 1.58
C LEU A 51 9.18 3.86 2.63
N GLY A 52 10.39 3.36 2.35
CA GLY A 52 11.49 3.33 3.31
C GLY A 52 11.25 2.37 4.48
N VAL A 53 10.49 1.29 4.26
CA VAL A 53 10.20 0.25 5.28
C VAL A 53 10.70 -1.11 4.82
N ASP A 54 10.73 -2.11 5.70
CA ASP A 54 10.99 -3.48 5.31
C ASP A 54 9.77 -4.14 4.64
N ARG A 55 10.01 -5.22 3.89
CA ARG A 55 8.97 -5.93 3.13
C ARG A 55 7.86 -6.47 4.02
N VAL A 56 8.17 -6.97 5.22
CA VAL A 56 7.17 -7.55 6.12
C VAL A 56 6.25 -6.45 6.64
N THR A 57 6.81 -5.30 7.03
CA THR A 57 6.03 -4.12 7.43
C THR A 57 5.07 -3.66 6.33
N PHE A 58 5.52 -3.61 5.07
CA PHE A 58 4.62 -3.27 3.95
C PHE A 58 3.47 -4.28 3.82
N LEU A 59 3.79 -5.59 3.80
CA LEU A 59 2.79 -6.64 3.60
C LEU A 59 1.76 -6.71 4.73
N LEU A 60 2.18 -6.53 5.99
CA LEU A 60 1.27 -6.50 7.13
C LEU A 60 0.30 -5.30 7.10
N LYS A 61 0.73 -4.19 6.47
CA LYS A 61 -0.06 -2.96 6.37
C LYS A 61 -1.05 -2.96 5.20
N LEU A 62 -0.99 -3.94 4.29
CA LEU A 62 -1.96 -4.06 3.20
C LEU A 62 -3.42 -4.19 3.70
N GLY A 63 -3.61 -4.82 4.87
CA GLY A 63 -4.91 -4.96 5.51
C GLY A 63 -5.59 -3.63 5.84
N ASP A 64 -4.81 -2.61 6.24
CA ASP A 64 -5.32 -1.25 6.52
C ASP A 64 -5.95 -0.59 5.28
N TYR A 65 -5.58 -1.06 4.08
CA TYR A 65 -6.05 -0.57 2.79
C TYR A 65 -7.03 -1.52 2.09
N GLY A 66 -7.43 -2.62 2.74
CA GLY A 66 -8.33 -3.61 2.16
C GLY A 66 -7.73 -4.39 0.98
N VAL A 67 -6.40 -4.42 0.86
CA VAL A 67 -5.72 -5.17 -0.20
C VAL A 67 -5.25 -6.52 0.36
N PRO A 68 -5.60 -7.65 -0.25
CA PRO A 68 -5.13 -8.95 0.20
C PRO A 68 -3.62 -9.09 -0.05
N MET A 69 -2.90 -9.69 0.91
CA MET A 69 -1.48 -10.02 0.76
C MET A 69 -1.26 -11.08 -0.33
N ILE A 70 -2.20 -12.01 -0.44
CA ILE A 70 -2.15 -13.16 -1.35
C ILE A 70 -3.41 -13.12 -2.19
N ASP A 71 -3.23 -13.16 -3.50
CA ASP A 71 -4.31 -13.29 -4.47
C ASP A 71 -4.66 -14.78 -4.59
N LEU A 72 -5.45 -15.28 -3.63
CA LEU A 72 -6.03 -16.62 -3.68
C LEU A 72 -7.49 -16.49 -4.09
N THR A 73 -7.85 -17.16 -5.17
CA THR A 73 -9.25 -17.38 -5.52
C THR A 73 -9.91 -18.30 -4.48
N GLU A 74 -11.24 -18.23 -4.38
CA GLU A 74 -12.01 -19.13 -3.51
C GLU A 74 -11.76 -20.60 -3.87
N GLU A 75 -11.60 -20.89 -5.16
CA GLU A 75 -11.32 -22.23 -5.69
C GLU A 75 -9.95 -22.75 -5.23
N GLU A 76 -8.91 -21.91 -5.30
CA GLU A 76 -7.57 -22.25 -4.81
C GLU A 76 -7.57 -22.46 -3.29
N LEU A 77 -8.28 -21.61 -2.54
CA LEU A 77 -8.39 -21.74 -1.10
C LEU A 77 -9.12 -23.04 -0.69
N LEU A 78 -10.21 -23.38 -1.38
CA LEU A 78 -10.96 -24.62 -1.15
C LEU A 78 -10.11 -25.85 -1.50
N SER A 79 -9.31 -25.77 -2.57
CA SER A 79 -8.36 -26.83 -2.94
C SER A 79 -7.30 -27.04 -1.86
N ASP A 80 -6.72 -25.97 -1.30
CA ASP A 80 -5.73 -26.07 -0.23
C ASP A 80 -6.32 -26.70 1.05
N ILE A 81 -7.55 -26.36 1.40
CA ILE A 81 -8.27 -26.97 2.54
C ILE A 81 -8.54 -28.46 2.31
N ALA A 82 -8.94 -28.85 1.09
CA ALA A 82 -9.27 -30.23 0.77
C ALA A 82 -8.06 -31.18 0.74
N ASN A 83 -6.84 -30.64 0.55
CA ASN A 83 -5.60 -31.40 0.45
C ASN A 83 -4.71 -31.32 1.71
N ALA A 84 -5.20 -30.73 2.80
CA ALA A 84 -4.52 -30.64 4.11
C ALA A 84 -4.82 -31.84 5.03
#